data_AF-A0A6I7NC05-F1
#
_entry.id   AF-A0A6I7NC05-F1
#
_cell.length_a   1.000
_cell.length_b   1.000
_cell.length_c   1.000
_cell.angle_alpha   90.00
_cell.angle_beta   90.00
_cell.angle_gamma   90.00
#
_symmetry.space_group_name_H-M   'P 1'
#
loop_
_entity.id
_entity.type
_entity.pdbx_description
1 polymer ?
#
loop_
_entity_poly.entity_id
_entity_poly.type
_entity_poly.pdbx_seq_one_letter_code
_entity_poly.pdbx_strand_id
1 'polypeptide(L)'
;MRRTVIAVLALLGLVGITLWLGHAAFTGIEWLRGLVLAAWIGLLGAVVWWLSRPVPPGRRRVVWVLFIGLLLAMLIPPDWLRPIQDWVTGWLGFVSAVASGSSGPALVHFGLFAAFTMLLFWARADFQPMPFLLPLAGFAVATELMQFLVEGRQPDPFDVVLNLAGIGTAALVAWGASRMRLRLAGG
;
A
#
# COMPACT_ATOMS: atom_id res chain seq x y z
N MET A 1 15.44 -5.48 -18.52
CA MET A 1 14.43 -4.81 -19.39
C MET A 1 13.15 -5.62 -19.59
N ARG A 2 13.16 -6.82 -20.20
CA ARG A 2 11.91 -7.60 -20.47
C ARG A 2 10.97 -7.78 -19.26
N ARG A 3 11.51 -8.12 -18.08
CA ARG A 3 10.70 -8.33 -16.86
C ARG A 3 10.02 -7.06 -16.35
N THR A 4 10.69 -5.91 -16.45
CA THR A 4 10.15 -4.60 -16.04
C THR A 4 9.04 -4.16 -16.98
N VAL A 5 9.21 -4.35 -18.29
CA VAL A 5 8.17 -4.03 -19.29
C VAL A 5 6.92 -4.89 -19.09
N ILE A 6 7.08 -6.18 -18.82
CA ILE A 6 5.95 -7.08 -18.51
C ILE A 6 5.24 -6.63 -17.22
N ALA A 7 5.99 -6.24 -16.19
CA ALA A 7 5.40 -5.73 -14.95
C ALA A 7 4.62 -4.42 -15.18
N VAL A 8 5.15 -3.49 -15.97
CA VAL A 8 4.48 -2.23 -16.33
C VAL A 8 3.21 -2.48 -17.14
N LEU A 9 3.27 -3.32 -18.17
CA LEU A 9 2.11 -3.65 -19.00
C LEU A 9 1.04 -4.40 -18.21
N ALA A 10 1.44 -5.30 -17.30
CA ALA A 10 0.53 -5.95 -16.38
C ALA A 10 -0.17 -4.91 -15.49
N LEU A 11 0.56 -3.91 -15.00
CA LEU A 11 0.05 -2.83 -14.14
C LEU A 11 -0.87 -1.85 -14.89
N LEU A 12 -0.58 -1.54 -16.16
CA LEU A 12 -1.43 -0.69 -17.00
C LEU A 12 -2.71 -1.41 -17.43
N GLY A 13 -2.59 -2.69 -17.84
CA GLY A 13 -3.75 -3.54 -18.09
C GLY A 13 -4.63 -3.66 -16.83
N LEU A 14 -3.99 -3.72 -15.67
CA LEU A 14 -4.64 -3.68 -14.38
C LEU A 14 -5.53 -2.45 -14.19
N VAL A 15 -4.96 -1.26 -14.34
CA VAL A 15 -5.65 0.02 -14.14
C VAL A 15 -6.81 0.15 -15.13
N GLY A 16 -6.60 -0.24 -16.40
CA GLY A 16 -7.67 -0.27 -17.40
C GLY A 16 -8.82 -1.20 -17.01
N ILE A 17 -8.49 -2.40 -16.49
CA ILE A 17 -9.47 -3.36 -15.99
C ILE A 17 -10.19 -2.81 -14.75
N THR A 18 -9.51 -2.17 -13.78
CA THR A 18 -10.16 -1.58 -12.61
C THR A 18 -11.12 -0.46 -12.97
N LEU A 19 -10.73 0.42 -13.90
CA LEU A 19 -11.57 1.53 -14.34
C LEU A 19 -12.81 1.03 -15.09
N TRP A 20 -12.63 0.03 -15.96
CA TRP A 20 -13.75 -0.60 -16.66
C TRP A 20 -14.68 -1.36 -15.69
N LEU A 21 -14.12 -2.03 -14.69
CA LEU A 21 -14.89 -2.78 -13.69
C LEU A 21 -15.54 -1.87 -12.64
N GLY A 22 -14.93 -0.74 -12.30
CA GLY A 22 -15.57 0.31 -11.52
C GLY A 22 -16.80 0.82 -12.25
N HIS A 23 -16.68 1.08 -13.56
CA HIS A 23 -17.81 1.46 -14.41
C HIS A 23 -18.90 0.36 -14.47
N ALA A 24 -18.52 -0.92 -14.56
CA ALA A 24 -19.47 -2.04 -14.55
C ALA A 24 -20.08 -2.33 -13.15
N ALA A 25 -19.39 -1.99 -12.06
CA ALA A 25 -19.96 -2.07 -10.71
C ALA A 25 -21.07 -1.01 -10.52
N PHE A 26 -20.94 0.15 -11.18
CA PHE A 26 -21.99 1.17 -11.24
C PHE A 26 -23.24 0.75 -12.04
N THR A 27 -23.21 -0.36 -12.80
CA THR A 27 -24.38 -0.87 -13.53
C THR A 27 -25.25 -1.85 -12.73
N GLY A 28 -24.95 -2.07 -11.44
CA GLY A 28 -25.84 -2.78 -10.49
C GLY A 28 -25.72 -4.31 -10.48
N ILE A 29 -24.60 -4.87 -10.96
CA ILE A 29 -24.38 -6.33 -11.00
C ILE A 29 -23.52 -6.77 -9.81
N GLU A 30 -24.15 -7.08 -8.67
CA GLU A 30 -23.45 -7.40 -7.41
C GLU A 30 -22.50 -8.60 -7.48
N TRP A 31 -22.85 -9.66 -8.23
CA TRP A 31 -21.97 -10.83 -8.37
C TRP A 31 -20.69 -10.51 -9.15
N LEU A 32 -20.76 -9.57 -10.11
CA LEU A 32 -19.60 -9.11 -10.86
C LEU A 32 -18.67 -8.36 -9.93
N ARG A 33 -19.19 -7.44 -9.11
CA ARG A 33 -18.41 -6.70 -8.08
C ARG A 33 -17.63 -7.65 -7.16
N GLY A 34 -18.24 -8.75 -6.71
CA GLY A 34 -17.57 -9.77 -5.90
C GLY A 34 -16.41 -10.47 -6.61
N LEU A 35 -16.58 -10.87 -7.88
CA LEU A 35 -15.51 -11.48 -8.68
C LEU A 35 -14.35 -10.51 -8.94
N VAL A 36 -14.68 -9.25 -9.22
CA VAL A 36 -13.69 -8.18 -9.40
C VAL A 36 -12.86 -8.01 -8.15
N LEU A 37 -13.51 -7.89 -7.00
CA LEU A 37 -12.83 -7.72 -5.72
C LEU A 37 -11.91 -8.91 -5.41
N ALA A 38 -12.37 -10.13 -5.67
CA ALA A 38 -11.56 -11.34 -5.48
C ALA A 38 -10.33 -11.36 -6.40
N ALA A 39 -10.49 -11.03 -7.68
CA ALA A 39 -9.37 -10.90 -8.62
C ALA A 39 -8.38 -9.81 -8.17
N TRP A 40 -8.90 -8.71 -7.63
CA TRP A 40 -8.10 -7.61 -7.09
C TRP A 40 -7.26 -8.03 -5.90
N ILE A 41 -7.88 -8.68 -4.91
CA ILE A 41 -7.19 -9.22 -3.73
C ILE A 41 -6.12 -10.23 -4.15
N GLY A 42 -6.44 -11.13 -5.08
CA GLY A 42 -5.49 -12.12 -5.59
C GLY A 42 -4.25 -11.48 -6.22
N LEU A 43 -4.45 -10.41 -6.98
CA LEU A 43 -3.36 -9.66 -7.58
C LEU A 43 -2.53 -8.88 -6.55
N LEU A 44 -3.17 -8.14 -5.64
CA LEU A 44 -2.46 -7.42 -4.57
C LEU A 44 -1.62 -8.41 -3.73
N GLY A 45 -2.18 -9.59 -3.46
CA GLY A 45 -1.47 -10.72 -2.86
C GLY A 45 -0.28 -11.19 -3.68
N ALA A 46 -0.40 -11.31 -5.01
CA ALA A 46 0.70 -11.67 -5.89
C ALA A 46 1.83 -10.61 -5.90
N VAL A 47 1.48 -9.32 -5.92
CA VAL A 47 2.45 -8.22 -5.84
C VAL A 47 3.22 -8.28 -4.53
N VAL A 48 2.56 -8.49 -3.40
CA VAL A 48 3.27 -8.59 -2.11
C VAL A 48 4.01 -9.89 -1.93
N TRP A 49 3.49 -11.00 -2.43
CA TRP A 49 4.27 -12.22 -2.51
C TRP A 49 5.57 -11.97 -3.26
N TRP A 50 5.52 -11.30 -4.41
CA TRP A 50 6.69 -10.94 -5.20
C TRP A 50 7.64 -10.00 -4.43
N LEU A 51 7.11 -8.93 -3.82
CA LEU A 51 7.89 -7.96 -3.03
C LEU A 51 8.56 -8.59 -1.80
N SER A 52 8.00 -9.67 -1.27
CA SER A 52 8.47 -10.34 -0.05
C SER A 52 9.36 -11.56 -0.30
N ARG A 53 9.45 -12.09 -1.55
CA ARG A 53 10.44 -13.13 -1.91
C ARG A 53 11.88 -12.83 -1.48
N PRO A 54 12.40 -11.60 -1.60
CA PRO A 54 13.75 -11.25 -1.16
C PRO A 54 13.92 -11.11 0.36
N VAL A 55 12.84 -11.17 1.14
CA VAL A 55 12.88 -11.05 2.60
C VAL A 55 13.21 -12.41 3.22
N PRO A 56 14.12 -12.49 4.22
CA PRO A 56 14.42 -13.74 4.92
C PRO A 56 13.17 -14.36 5.55
N PRO A 57 13.05 -15.70 5.63
CA PRO A 57 11.81 -16.38 6.04
C PRO A 57 11.20 -15.89 7.36
N GLY A 58 12.02 -15.59 8.36
CA GLY A 58 11.55 -15.08 9.67
C GLY A 58 10.87 -13.72 9.57
N ARG A 59 11.48 -12.78 8.82
CA ARG A 59 10.92 -11.43 8.63
C ARG A 59 9.78 -11.40 7.62
N ARG A 60 9.76 -12.38 6.69
CA ARG A 60 8.72 -12.49 5.67
C ARG A 60 7.34 -12.65 6.29
N ARG A 61 7.21 -13.47 7.33
CA ARG A 61 5.92 -13.65 8.03
C ARG A 61 5.37 -12.33 8.57
N VAL A 62 6.23 -11.50 9.16
CA VAL A 62 5.83 -10.18 9.68
C VAL A 62 5.31 -9.27 8.56
N VAL A 63 6.03 -9.20 7.44
CA VAL A 63 5.60 -8.44 6.25
C VAL A 63 4.24 -8.92 5.75
N TRP A 64 4.03 -10.24 5.70
CA TRP A 64 2.77 -10.84 5.25
C TRP A 64 1.62 -10.55 6.19
N VAL A 65 1.81 -10.70 7.51
CA VAL A 65 0.77 -10.42 8.50
C VAL A 65 0.35 -8.97 8.44
N LEU A 66 1.32 -8.03 8.38
CA LEU A 66 1.03 -6.61 8.28
C LEU A 66 0.31 -6.26 6.98
N PHE A 67 0.71 -6.90 5.89
CA PHE A 67 0.05 -6.71 4.60
C PHE A 67 -1.38 -7.24 4.57
N ILE A 68 -1.59 -8.47 5.04
CA ILE A 68 -2.92 -9.07 5.12
C ILE A 68 -3.80 -8.22 6.04
N GLY A 69 -3.26 -7.78 7.19
CA GLY A 69 -3.94 -6.86 8.09
C GLY A 69 -4.34 -5.56 7.39
N LEU A 70 -3.46 -4.97 6.59
CA LEU A 70 -3.76 -3.77 5.82
C LEU A 70 -4.85 -4.01 4.76
N LEU A 71 -4.75 -5.08 3.99
CA LEU A 71 -5.77 -5.42 2.99
C LEU A 71 -7.13 -5.64 3.64
N LEU A 72 -7.18 -6.43 4.72
CA LEU A 72 -8.42 -6.66 5.46
C LEU A 72 -8.99 -5.35 6.00
N ALA A 73 -8.15 -4.49 6.57
CA ALA A 73 -8.57 -3.18 7.04
C ALA A 73 -9.09 -2.28 5.90
N MET A 74 -8.65 -2.45 4.66
CA MET A 74 -9.19 -1.71 3.51
C MET A 74 -10.51 -2.28 2.98
N LEU A 75 -10.78 -3.55 3.20
CA LEU A 75 -12.01 -4.23 2.77
C LEU A 75 -13.17 -4.07 3.77
N ILE A 76 -12.86 -3.77 5.03
CA ILE A 76 -13.86 -3.57 6.07
C ILE A 76 -14.47 -2.16 5.94
N PRO A 77 -15.81 -2.00 6.03
CA PRO A 77 -16.46 -0.70 6.06
C PRO A 77 -15.91 0.19 7.19
N PRO A 78 -15.73 1.51 6.98
CA PRO A 78 -15.16 2.40 7.99
C PRO A 78 -15.86 2.33 9.36
N ASP A 79 -17.18 2.18 9.37
CA ASP A 79 -17.99 2.10 10.60
C ASP A 79 -17.61 0.92 11.50
N TRP A 80 -17.15 -0.18 10.90
CA TRP A 80 -16.76 -1.38 11.63
C TRP A 80 -15.35 -1.26 12.21
N LEU A 81 -14.51 -0.39 11.63
CA LEU A 81 -13.18 -0.07 12.12
C LEU A 81 -13.19 1.03 13.18
N ARG A 82 -14.27 1.80 13.25
CA ARG A 82 -14.41 2.94 14.16
C ARG A 82 -14.11 2.60 15.63
N PRO A 83 -14.60 1.49 16.22
CA PRO A 83 -14.25 1.14 17.60
C PRO A 83 -12.75 0.92 17.81
N ILE A 84 -12.06 0.35 16.81
CA ILE A 84 -10.61 0.13 16.85
C ILE A 84 -9.89 1.47 16.72
N GLN A 85 -10.33 2.33 15.80
CA GLN A 85 -9.78 3.68 15.64
C GLN A 85 -9.93 4.51 16.92
N ASP A 86 -11.11 4.51 17.53
CA ASP A 86 -11.39 5.22 18.78
C ASP A 86 -10.52 4.69 19.93
N TRP A 87 -10.35 3.38 20.01
CA TRP A 87 -9.46 2.76 21.00
C TRP A 87 -7.98 3.14 20.78
N VAL A 88 -7.48 3.06 19.54
CA VAL A 88 -6.09 3.40 19.20
C VAL A 88 -5.81 4.89 19.43
N THR A 89 -6.71 5.77 18.99
CA THR A 89 -6.57 7.22 19.14
C THR A 89 -6.70 7.66 20.60
N GLY A 90 -7.51 6.95 21.40
CA GLY A 90 -7.61 7.15 22.84
C GLY A 90 -6.31 6.80 23.60
N TRP A 91 -5.60 5.76 23.16
CA TRP A 91 -4.30 5.39 23.73
C TRP A 91 -3.17 6.33 23.29
N LEU A 92 -3.18 6.72 22.02
CA LEU A 92 -2.16 7.56 21.42
C LEU A 92 -2.60 9.02 21.44
N GLY A 93 -2.82 9.64 22.60
CA GLY A 93 -3.39 11.01 22.75
C GLY A 93 -2.74 12.15 21.92
N PHE A 94 -1.63 11.89 21.22
CA PHE A 94 -1.03 12.73 20.18
C PHE A 94 -1.69 12.56 18.78
N VAL A 95 -2.13 11.35 18.41
CA VAL A 95 -2.80 11.02 17.15
C VAL A 95 -4.18 11.66 17.07
N SER A 96 -4.89 11.80 18.18
CA SER A 96 -6.20 12.48 18.21
C SER A 96 -6.12 13.93 17.71
N ALA A 97 -5.04 14.67 18.04
CA ALA A 97 -4.82 16.04 17.60
C ALA A 97 -4.50 16.15 16.09
N VAL A 98 -3.90 15.10 15.51
CA VAL A 98 -3.61 15.01 14.07
C VAL A 98 -4.84 14.53 13.28
N ALA A 99 -5.58 13.56 13.85
CA ALA A 99 -6.77 12.98 13.25
C ALA A 99 -7.99 13.92 13.25
N SER A 100 -8.07 14.87 14.20
CA SER A 100 -9.16 15.84 14.30
C SER A 100 -9.05 17.04 13.34
N GLY A 101 -7.94 17.19 12.62
CA GLY A 101 -7.76 18.23 11.61
C GLY A 101 -8.23 17.81 10.22
N SER A 102 -8.54 18.76 9.33
CA SER A 102 -8.90 18.48 7.93
C SER A 102 -7.82 17.71 7.16
N SER A 103 -6.60 17.60 7.70
CA SER A 103 -5.46 16.87 7.16
C SER A 103 -5.20 15.49 7.81
N GLY A 104 -6.05 15.06 8.74
CA GLY A 104 -5.87 13.80 9.49
C GLY A 104 -5.78 12.54 8.60
N PRO A 105 -6.72 12.34 7.65
CA PRO A 105 -6.66 11.22 6.71
C PRO A 105 -5.37 11.25 5.86
N ALA A 106 -5.03 12.42 5.32
CA ALA A 106 -3.84 12.64 4.51
C ALA A 106 -2.54 12.19 5.20
N LEU A 107 -2.36 12.52 6.48
CA LEU A 107 -1.16 12.14 7.23
C LEU A 107 -1.10 10.63 7.54
N VAL A 108 -2.24 9.98 7.69
CA VAL A 108 -2.31 8.52 7.88
C VAL A 108 -1.89 7.79 6.60
N HIS A 109 -2.38 8.23 5.43
CA HIS A 109 -2.02 7.66 4.12
C HIS A 109 -0.52 7.80 3.83
N PHE A 110 0.02 9.01 3.98
CA PHE A 110 1.47 9.26 3.88
C PHE A 110 2.27 8.37 4.86
N GLY A 111 1.91 8.40 6.14
CA GLY A 111 2.65 7.71 7.20
C GLY A 111 2.63 6.19 7.04
N LEU A 112 1.50 5.62 6.66
CA LEU A 112 1.32 4.19 6.46
C LEU A 112 2.22 3.68 5.34
N PHE A 113 2.19 4.33 4.17
CA PHE A 113 3.00 3.90 3.04
C PHE A 113 4.50 4.18 3.25
N ALA A 114 4.85 5.26 3.96
CA ALA A 114 6.23 5.50 4.39
C ALA A 114 6.72 4.39 5.34
N ALA A 115 5.93 4.02 6.35
CA ALA A 115 6.26 2.97 7.29
C ALA A 115 6.37 1.59 6.62
N PHE A 116 5.43 1.26 5.72
CA PHE A 116 5.46 0.01 4.96
C PHE A 116 6.69 -0.08 4.04
N THR A 117 7.02 1.03 3.37
CA THR A 117 8.23 1.14 2.55
C THR A 117 9.48 0.92 3.42
N MET A 118 9.60 1.62 4.55
CA MET A 118 10.71 1.46 5.49
C MET A 118 10.83 0.03 6.02
N LEU A 119 9.71 -0.60 6.38
CA LEU A 119 9.67 -1.98 6.84
C LEU A 119 10.22 -2.94 5.78
N LEU A 120 9.76 -2.80 4.53
CA LEU A 120 10.24 -3.63 3.43
C LEU A 120 11.72 -3.39 3.15
N PHE A 121 12.18 -2.14 3.20
CA PHE A 121 13.60 -1.81 3.08
C PHE A 121 14.44 -2.44 4.20
N TRP A 122 13.97 -2.38 5.45
CA TRP A 122 14.64 -3.01 6.59
C TRP A 122 14.67 -4.54 6.51
N ALA A 123 13.58 -5.12 6.00
CA ALA A 123 13.42 -6.57 5.96
C ALA A 123 14.22 -7.25 4.84
N ARG A 124 14.65 -6.51 3.81
CA ARG A 124 15.34 -7.07 2.64
C ARG A 124 16.84 -7.23 2.81
N ALA A 125 17.37 -8.27 2.17
CA ALA A 125 18.81 -8.54 2.10
C ALA A 125 19.48 -7.97 0.83
N ASP A 126 18.71 -7.77 -0.24
CA ASP A 126 19.18 -7.34 -1.56
C ASP A 126 18.62 -5.95 -1.93
N PHE A 127 19.46 -4.93 -1.87
CA PHE A 127 18.99 -3.56 -2.05
C PHE A 127 19.12 -3.07 -3.50
N GLN A 128 17.98 -3.02 -4.23
CA GLN A 128 17.83 -2.27 -5.49
C GLN A 128 16.55 -1.44 -5.46
N PRO A 129 16.63 -0.10 -5.33
CA PRO A 129 15.45 0.75 -5.10
C PRO A 129 14.49 0.80 -6.29
N MET A 130 14.98 1.01 -7.52
CA MET A 130 14.09 1.24 -8.67
C MET A 130 13.16 0.08 -9.04
N PRO A 131 13.61 -1.19 -9.10
CA PRO A 131 12.72 -2.32 -9.36
C PRO A 131 11.66 -2.54 -8.28
N PHE A 132 11.83 -1.94 -7.10
CA PHE A 132 10.97 -2.13 -5.93
C PHE A 132 9.93 -1.01 -5.77
N LEU A 133 10.32 0.24 -6.03
CA LEU A 133 9.43 1.39 -5.85
C LEU A 133 8.27 1.41 -6.84
N LEU A 134 8.50 0.95 -8.08
CA LEU A 134 7.48 0.97 -9.11
C LEU A 134 6.29 0.04 -8.78
N PRO A 135 6.49 -1.24 -8.40
CA PRO A 135 5.39 -2.09 -7.95
C PRO A 135 4.74 -1.59 -6.65
N LEU A 136 5.50 -0.94 -5.76
CA LEU A 136 4.96 -0.36 -4.52
C LEU A 136 4.07 0.86 -4.81
N ALA A 137 4.47 1.71 -5.75
CA ALA A 137 3.67 2.83 -6.25
C ALA A 137 2.41 2.33 -6.94
N GLY A 138 2.53 1.30 -7.79
CA GLY A 138 1.38 0.66 -8.41
C GLY A 138 0.42 0.03 -7.38
N PHE A 139 0.98 -0.57 -6.32
CA PHE A 139 0.21 -1.08 -5.20
C PHE A 139 -0.57 0.04 -4.49
N ALA A 140 0.07 1.18 -4.20
CA ALA A 140 -0.58 2.34 -3.59
C ALA A 140 -1.74 2.91 -4.42
N VAL A 141 -1.57 2.99 -5.75
CA VAL A 141 -2.65 3.40 -6.65
C VAL A 141 -3.78 2.35 -6.63
N ALA A 142 -3.43 1.07 -6.71
CA ALA A 142 -4.41 0.00 -6.77
C ALA A 142 -5.24 -0.12 -5.48
N THR A 143 -4.65 0.17 -4.31
CA THR A 143 -5.38 0.22 -3.04
C THR A 143 -6.37 1.37 -2.98
N GLU A 144 -6.07 2.53 -3.58
CA GLU A 144 -7.08 3.59 -3.67
C GLU A 144 -8.18 3.27 -4.66
N LEU A 145 -7.84 2.72 -5.83
CA LEU A 145 -8.87 2.28 -6.78
C LEU A 145 -9.77 1.18 -6.21
N MET A 146 -9.26 0.34 -5.30
CA MET A 146 -10.08 -0.67 -4.62
C MET A 146 -11.19 -0.03 -3.78
N GLN A 147 -11.03 1.20 -3.30
CA GLN A 147 -12.06 1.87 -2.51
C GLN A 147 -13.36 2.10 -3.29
N PHE A 148 -13.32 2.21 -4.61
CA PHE A 148 -14.55 2.26 -5.44
C PHE A 148 -15.41 1.00 -5.30
N LEU A 149 -14.82 -0.12 -4.89
CA LEU A 149 -15.50 -1.40 -4.77
C LEU A 149 -16.00 -1.66 -3.34
N VAL A 150 -15.63 -0.83 -2.36
CA VAL A 150 -15.98 -0.99 -0.95
C VAL A 150 -17.05 0.01 -0.58
N GLU A 151 -18.15 -0.48 -0.01
CA GLU A 151 -19.28 0.38 0.37
C GLU A 151 -18.87 1.38 1.46
N GLY A 152 -19.33 2.62 1.34
CA GLY A 152 -19.02 3.70 2.28
C GLY A 152 -17.61 4.28 2.16
N ARG A 153 -16.82 3.86 1.16
CA ARG A 153 -15.52 4.48 0.85
C ARG A 153 -15.59 5.33 -0.41
N GLN A 154 -14.85 6.43 -0.40
CA GLN A 154 -14.64 7.27 -1.58
C GLN A 154 -13.14 7.47 -1.76
N PRO A 155 -12.57 7.08 -2.91
CA PRO A 155 -11.16 7.32 -3.16
C PRO A 155 -10.90 8.81 -3.33
N ASP A 156 -9.89 9.32 -2.65
CA ASP A 156 -9.37 10.67 -2.84
C ASP A 156 -8.10 10.60 -3.71
N PRO A 157 -8.06 11.25 -4.89
CA PRO A 157 -6.83 11.32 -5.68
C PRO A 157 -5.67 11.97 -4.92
N PHE A 158 -5.94 12.80 -3.91
CA PHE A 158 -4.91 13.37 -3.04
C PHE A 158 -4.26 12.30 -2.15
N ASP A 159 -5.00 11.27 -1.73
CA ASP A 159 -4.45 10.14 -0.97
C ASP A 159 -3.42 9.37 -1.81
N VAL A 160 -3.66 9.21 -3.12
CA VAL A 160 -2.68 8.61 -4.04
C VAL A 160 -1.37 9.41 -4.03
N VAL A 161 -1.45 10.75 -4.15
CA VAL A 161 -0.27 11.62 -4.15
C VAL A 161 0.51 11.47 -2.84
N LEU A 162 -0.20 11.43 -1.71
CA LEU A 162 0.40 11.28 -0.39
C LEU A 162 1.01 9.90 -0.16
N ASN A 163 0.36 8.84 -0.63
CA ASN A 163 0.91 7.49 -0.60
C ASN A 163 2.23 7.44 -1.38
N LEU A 164 2.25 8.00 -2.59
CA LEU A 164 3.45 8.06 -3.44
C LEU A 164 4.55 8.93 -2.81
N ALA A 165 4.20 10.05 -2.20
CA ALA A 165 5.14 10.89 -1.45
C ALA A 165 5.74 10.14 -0.25
N GLY A 166 4.92 9.39 0.50
CA GLY A 166 5.36 8.55 1.61
C GLY A 166 6.35 7.48 1.16
N ILE A 167 6.05 6.78 0.06
CA ILE A 167 6.95 5.80 -0.57
C ILE A 167 8.27 6.48 -0.98
N GLY A 168 8.20 7.60 -1.69
CA GLY A 168 9.37 8.34 -2.17
C GLY A 168 10.28 8.80 -1.03
N THR A 169 9.70 9.43 0.00
CA THR A 169 10.45 9.90 1.16
C THR A 169 11.10 8.75 1.93
N ALA A 170 10.35 7.68 2.23
CA ALA A 170 10.91 6.51 2.90
C ALA A 170 12.06 5.86 2.10
N ALA A 171 11.90 5.79 0.77
CA ALA A 171 12.93 5.25 -0.11
C ALA A 171 14.21 6.10 -0.11
N LEU A 172 14.07 7.42 -0.12
CA LEU A 172 15.19 8.36 -0.04
C LEU A 172 15.93 8.23 1.30
N VAL A 173 15.21 8.17 2.41
CA VAL A 173 15.80 8.02 3.75
C VAL A 173 16.54 6.69 3.86
N ALA A 174 15.91 5.59 3.46
CA ALA A 174 16.52 4.27 3.55
C ALA A 174 17.72 4.12 2.60
N TRP A 175 17.66 4.73 1.41
CA TRP A 175 18.82 4.82 0.52
C TRP A 175 19.97 5.62 1.14
N GLY A 176 19.69 6.81 1.69
CA GLY A 176 20.69 7.63 2.39
C GLY A 176 21.34 6.87 3.55
N ALA A 177 20.54 6.20 4.37
CA ALA A 177 21.03 5.38 5.48
C ALA A 177 21.94 4.23 5.00
N SER A 178 21.58 3.56 3.90
CA SER A 178 22.41 2.49 3.32
C SER A 178 23.78 3.00 2.85
N ARG A 179 23.82 4.17 2.20
CA ARG A 179 25.05 4.80 1.72
C ARG A 179 25.96 5.22 2.88
N MET A 180 25.37 5.74 3.95
CA MET A 180 26.11 6.12 5.15
C MET A 180 26.74 4.91 5.84
N ARG A 181 26.02 3.80 5.97
CA ARG A 181 26.57 2.55 6.54
C ARG A 181 27.75 2.02 5.75
N LEU A 182 27.68 2.03 4.42
CA LEU A 182 28.79 1.58 3.56
C LEU A 182 30.03 2.46 3.71
N ARG A 183 29.86 3.78 3.87
CA ARG A 183 30.97 4.70 4.14
C ARG A 183 31.64 4.41 5.49
N LEU A 184 30.85 4.14 6.52
CA LEU A 184 31.35 3.84 7.87
C LEU A 184 32.01 2.46 7.98
N ALA A 185 31.65 1.51 7.12
CA ALA A 185 32.22 0.16 7.14
C ALA A 185 33.49 0.00 6.27
N GLY A 186 33.78 0.97 5.39
CA GLY A 186 34.94 0.97 4.50
C GLY A 186 36.03 1.98 4.89
N GLY A 187 35.89 2.64 6.04
CA GLY A 187 36.85 3.57 6.62
C GLY A 187 37.39 3.10 7.96
#